data_AF-I0YVV0-F1
#
_entry.id   AF-I0YVV0-F1
#
_cell.length_a   1.000
_cell.length_b   1.000
_cell.length_c   1.000
_cell.angle_alpha   90.00
_cell.angle_beta   90.00
_cell.angle_gamma   90.00
#
_symmetry.space_group_name_H-M   'P 1'
#
loop_
_entity.id
_entity.type
_entity.pdbx_description
1 polymer ?
#
loop_
_entity_poly.entity_id
_entity_poly.type
_entity_poly.pdbx_seq_one_letter_code
_entity_poly.pdbx_strand_id
1 'polypeptide(L)'
;MNELPTAEQKAAFDQDITMHTLVHEQLIHFYKGFKHDAHPMAIMTGVVGALSAFEPYAADIATSRGYPIIYPRNDLDYASRFLHMMFAWPTQKYEVDPILARALEKILIL
;
A
#
# COMPACT_ATOMS: atom_id res chain seq x y z
N MET A 1 10.38 13.94 -16.91
CA MET A 1 11.12 12.70 -16.57
C MET A 1 10.95 11.69 -17.71
N ASN A 2 11.62 11.89 -18.85
CA ASN A 2 11.50 11.01 -20.02
C ASN A 2 12.77 10.18 -20.26
N GLU A 3 13.66 10.13 -19.28
CA GLU A 3 14.90 9.36 -19.33
C GLU A 3 14.95 8.42 -18.12
N LEU A 4 15.61 7.29 -18.29
CA LEU A 4 15.85 6.34 -17.20
C LEU A 4 16.66 7.04 -16.10
N PRO A 5 16.21 6.99 -14.83
CA PRO A 5 16.90 7.67 -13.74
C PRO A 5 18.29 7.07 -13.50
N THR A 6 19.22 7.90 -13.07
CA THR A 6 20.52 7.42 -12.58
C THR A 6 20.36 6.65 -11.27
N ALA A 7 21.35 5.85 -10.89
CA ALA A 7 21.30 5.04 -9.66
C ALA A 7 21.04 5.90 -8.40
N GLU A 8 21.61 7.10 -8.33
CA GLU A 8 21.39 8.05 -7.24
C GLU A 8 19.97 8.63 -7.25
N GLN A 9 19.45 8.99 -8.44
CA GLN A 9 18.09 9.51 -8.59
C GLN A 9 17.05 8.45 -8.22
N LYS A 10 17.29 7.19 -8.61
CA LYS A 10 16.44 6.06 -8.22
C LYS A 10 16.45 5.86 -6.71
N ALA A 11 17.62 5.87 -6.07
CA ALA A 11 17.73 5.69 -4.62
C ALA A 11 17.00 6.81 -3.84
N ALA A 12 17.13 8.06 -4.29
CA ALA A 12 16.39 9.19 -3.70
C ALA A 12 14.88 9.01 -3.85
N PHE A 13 14.42 8.61 -5.05
CA PHE A 13 13.02 8.34 -5.31
C PHE A 13 12.45 7.20 -4.46
N ASP A 14 13.19 6.09 -4.34
CA ASP A 14 12.79 4.94 -3.52
C ASP A 14 12.70 5.33 -2.04
N GLN A 15 13.61 6.19 -1.56
CA GLN A 15 13.60 6.71 -0.20
C GLN A 15 12.39 7.63 0.03
N ASP A 16 12.12 8.55 -0.89
CA ASP A 16 10.99 9.47 -0.81
C ASP A 16 9.65 8.71 -0.75
N ILE A 17 9.48 7.70 -1.61
CA ILE A 17 8.30 6.83 -1.57
C ILE A 17 8.21 6.13 -0.22
N THR A 18 9.30 5.54 0.25
CA THR A 18 9.31 4.75 1.48
C THR A 18 8.89 5.58 2.69
N MET A 19 9.35 6.82 2.79
CA MET A 19 9.02 7.71 3.90
C MET A 19 7.55 8.18 3.91
N HIS A 20 6.88 8.16 2.75
CA HIS A 20 5.48 8.60 2.61
C HIS A 20 4.48 7.43 2.48
N THR A 21 4.89 6.20 2.85
CA THR A 21 3.99 5.03 2.82
C THR A 21 3.00 4.96 3.99
N LEU A 22 3.23 5.72 5.07
CA LEU A 22 2.38 5.71 6.25
C LEU A 22 1.15 6.61 6.05
N VAL A 23 -0.02 6.04 6.32
CA VAL A 23 -1.30 6.73 6.24
C VAL A 23 -1.63 7.45 7.55
N HIS A 24 -2.19 8.67 7.44
CA HIS A 24 -2.66 9.42 8.58
C HIS A 24 -3.79 8.70 9.34
N GLU A 25 -3.72 8.63 10.67
CA GLU A 25 -4.65 7.85 11.50
C GLU A 25 -6.13 8.28 11.39
N GLN A 26 -6.40 9.53 11.01
CA GLN A 26 -7.77 10.01 10.74
C GLN A 26 -8.40 9.28 9.53
N LEU A 27 -7.59 8.84 8.57
CA LEU A 27 -8.06 8.06 7.44
C LEU A 27 -8.55 6.67 7.88
N ILE A 28 -7.94 6.09 8.92
CA ILE A 28 -8.37 4.80 9.50
C ILE A 28 -9.81 4.92 10.04
N HIS A 29 -10.16 6.06 10.62
CA HIS A 29 -11.50 6.32 11.13
C HIS A 29 -12.52 6.51 10.01
N PHE A 30 -12.13 7.22 8.94
CA PHE A 30 -12.94 7.34 7.72
C PHE A 30 -13.20 5.96 7.09
N TYR A 31 -12.16 5.11 7.03
CA TYR A 31 -12.26 3.76 6.49
C TYR A 31 -13.27 2.91 7.28
N LYS A 32 -13.20 2.92 8.61
CA LYS A 32 -14.14 2.19 9.49
C LYS A 32 -15.60 2.64 9.35
N GLY A 33 -15.85 3.77 8.69
CA GLY A 33 -17.20 4.26 8.40
C GLY A 33 -17.90 3.53 7.26
N PHE A 34 -17.18 2.83 6.37
CA PHE A 34 -17.79 2.01 5.33
C PHE A 34 -18.37 0.72 5.93
N LYS A 35 -19.45 0.21 5.32
CA LYS A 35 -19.94 -1.13 5.67
C LYS A 35 -18.84 -2.15 5.35
N HIS A 36 -18.69 -3.15 6.22
CA HIS A 36 -17.66 -4.17 6.09
C HIS A 36 -17.78 -4.99 4.78
N ASP A 37 -18.98 -5.08 4.21
CA ASP A 37 -19.29 -5.77 2.95
C ASP A 37 -19.28 -4.85 1.71
N ALA A 38 -18.90 -3.57 1.87
CA ALA A 38 -18.84 -2.64 0.75
C ALA A 38 -17.82 -3.10 -0.29
N HIS A 39 -18.17 -2.93 -1.56
CA HIS A 39 -17.32 -3.36 -2.66
C HIS A 39 -15.96 -2.65 -2.59
N PRO A 40 -14.82 -3.36 -2.72
CA PRO A 40 -13.48 -2.78 -2.58
C PRO A 40 -13.27 -1.51 -3.40
N MET A 41 -13.74 -1.51 -4.65
CA MET A 41 -13.64 -0.34 -5.53
C MET A 41 -14.46 0.87 -5.03
N ALA A 42 -15.60 0.66 -4.37
CA ALA A 42 -16.40 1.77 -3.83
C ALA A 42 -15.67 2.45 -2.66
N ILE A 43 -15.04 1.63 -1.80
CA ILE A 43 -14.23 2.14 -0.70
C ILE A 43 -13.02 2.91 -1.26
N MET A 44 -12.30 2.33 -2.24
CA MET A 44 -11.18 2.99 -2.92
C MET A 44 -11.58 4.35 -3.50
N THR A 45 -12.70 4.42 -4.24
CA THR A 45 -13.15 5.69 -4.82
C THR A 45 -13.52 6.73 -3.76
N GLY A 46 -14.14 6.30 -2.65
CA GLY A 46 -14.51 7.19 -1.56
C GLY A 46 -13.30 7.68 -0.77
N VAL A 47 -12.33 6.80 -0.50
CA VAL A 47 -11.07 7.13 0.17
C VAL A 47 -10.23 8.04 -0.70
N VAL A 48 -10.06 7.76 -1.99
CA VAL A 48 -9.35 8.66 -2.93
C VAL A 48 -10.02 10.04 -3.03
N GLY A 49 -11.36 10.10 -3.00
CA GLY A 49 -12.08 11.36 -2.89
C GLY A 49 -11.84 12.10 -1.56
N ALA A 50 -11.81 11.37 -0.44
CA ALA A 50 -11.55 11.94 0.88
C ALA A 50 -10.08 12.34 1.11
N LEU A 51 -9.14 11.69 0.41
CA LEU A 51 -7.72 12.03 0.40
C LEU A 51 -7.49 13.44 -0.15
N SER A 52 -8.36 13.92 -1.05
CA SER A 52 -8.31 15.34 -1.48
C SER A 52 -8.51 16.34 -0.33
N ALA A 53 -9.09 15.90 0.79
CA ALA A 53 -9.22 16.71 2.01
C ALA A 53 -8.08 16.47 3.02
N PHE A 54 -7.35 15.35 2.93
CA PHE A 54 -6.30 14.92 3.86
C PHE A 54 -5.27 14.04 3.13
N GLU A 55 -4.10 14.55 2.77
CA GLU A 55 -3.02 13.77 2.12
C GLU A 55 -1.96 13.31 3.15
N PRO A 56 -1.33 12.08 3.11
CA PRO A 56 -1.22 11.10 2.01
C PRO A 56 -1.48 9.58 2.33
N TYR A 57 -1.20 8.74 1.31
CA TYR A 57 -1.83 7.51 0.73
C TYR A 57 -1.58 6.08 1.30
N ALA A 58 -2.56 5.19 0.96
CA ALA A 58 -2.54 3.71 0.79
C ALA A 58 -3.05 2.79 1.93
N ALA A 59 -4.37 2.49 1.95
CA ALA A 59 -4.95 1.47 2.85
C ALA A 59 -6.27 0.86 2.34
N ASP A 60 -6.30 0.21 1.17
CA ASP A 60 -7.59 -0.17 0.55
C ASP A 60 -7.94 -1.66 0.48
N ILE A 61 -6.98 -2.58 0.65
CA ILE A 61 -7.22 -4.00 0.28
C ILE A 61 -7.61 -4.89 1.48
N ALA A 62 -7.15 -4.59 2.69
CA ALA A 62 -7.35 -5.46 3.85
C ALA A 62 -8.82 -5.51 4.33
N THR A 63 -9.57 -4.42 4.15
CA THR A 63 -10.82 -4.26 4.90
C THR A 63 -12.05 -4.89 4.25
N SER A 64 -12.04 -5.13 2.94
CA SER A 64 -13.09 -5.94 2.30
C SER A 64 -13.18 -7.35 2.90
N ARG A 65 -12.10 -7.84 3.53
CA ARG A 65 -12.05 -9.13 4.22
C ARG A 65 -12.12 -9.03 5.75
N GLY A 66 -12.18 -7.82 6.30
CA GLY A 66 -12.34 -7.60 7.75
C GLY A 66 -11.06 -7.86 8.53
N TYR A 67 -9.94 -7.98 7.83
CA TYR A 67 -8.64 -8.20 8.44
C TYR A 67 -8.09 -6.90 9.06
N PRO A 68 -7.26 -7.01 10.11
CA PRO A 68 -6.60 -5.86 10.70
C PRO A 68 -5.69 -5.17 9.68
N ILE A 69 -5.62 -3.84 9.74
CA ILE A 69 -4.74 -3.03 8.89
C ILE A 69 -3.28 -3.30 9.32
N ILE A 70 -2.44 -3.69 8.36
CA ILE A 70 -1.02 -3.95 8.58
C ILE A 70 -0.20 -2.76 8.08
N TYR A 71 0.71 -2.27 8.93
CA TYR A 71 1.57 -1.13 8.61
C TYR A 71 2.66 -1.49 7.59
N PRO A 72 3.09 -0.52 6.76
CA PRO A 72 4.17 -0.69 5.80
C PRO A 72 5.51 -0.91 6.49
N ARG A 73 6.39 -1.64 5.80
CA ARG A 73 7.73 -2.01 6.25
C ARG A 73 8.79 -1.42 5.33
N ASN A 74 9.65 -0.56 5.87
CA ASN A 74 10.65 0.18 5.11
C ASN A 74 11.84 -0.68 4.66
N ASP A 75 11.99 -1.88 5.24
CA ASP A 75 13.02 -2.86 4.90
C ASP A 75 12.73 -3.65 3.63
N LEU A 76 11.51 -3.57 3.10
CA LEU A 76 11.07 -4.34 1.92
C LEU A 76 11.00 -3.47 0.66
N ASP A 77 11.25 -4.10 -0.49
CA ASP A 77 11.03 -3.50 -1.81
C ASP A 77 9.53 -3.24 -2.09
N TYR A 78 9.20 -2.35 -3.03
CA TYR A 78 7.81 -1.84 -3.23
C TYR A 78 6.78 -2.97 -3.37
N ALA A 79 7.03 -3.92 -4.29
CA ALA A 79 6.13 -5.06 -4.51
C ALA A 79 6.03 -5.97 -3.27
N SER A 80 7.16 -6.19 -2.59
CA SER A 80 7.20 -7.05 -1.38
C SER A 80 6.48 -6.40 -0.20
N ARG A 81 6.61 -5.07 -0.05
CA ARG A 81 5.91 -4.27 0.96
C ARG A 81 4.40 -4.30 0.74
N PHE A 82 3.96 -4.19 -0.51
CA PHE A 82 2.55 -4.29 -0.87
C PHE A 82 1.97 -5.68 -0.55
N LEU A 83 2.69 -6.76 -0.91
CA LEU A 83 2.27 -8.12 -0.57
C LEU A 83 2.18 -8.36 0.94
N HIS A 84 3.12 -7.79 1.71
CA HIS A 84 3.07 -7.82 3.17
C HIS A 84 1.81 -7.13 3.70
N MET A 85 1.46 -5.94 3.18
CA MET A 85 0.25 -5.24 3.62
C MET A 85 -1.05 -5.98 3.26
N MET A 86 -1.07 -6.73 2.16
CA MET A 86 -2.26 -7.47 1.70
C MET A 86 -2.51 -8.79 2.42
N PHE A 87 -1.43 -9.53 2.73
CA PHE A 87 -1.53 -10.94 3.11
C PHE A 87 -0.90 -11.27 4.48
N ALA A 88 -0.14 -10.35 5.08
CA ALA A 88 0.44 -10.62 6.39
C ALA A 88 -0.63 -10.67 7.48
N TRP A 89 -0.42 -11.56 8.44
CA TRP A 89 -1.23 -11.66 9.64
C TRP A 89 -0.43 -11.14 10.83
N PRO A 90 -1.05 -10.45 11.80
CA PRO A 90 -0.32 -9.92 12.95
C PRO A 90 0.24 -11.03 13.86
N THR A 91 -0.25 -12.26 13.70
CA THR A 91 0.10 -13.41 14.51
C THR A 91 1.29 -14.21 13.99
N GLN A 92 1.76 -13.98 12.75
CA GLN A 92 2.86 -14.74 12.13
C GLN A 92 3.76 -13.85 11.28
N LYS A 93 5.05 -14.18 11.22
CA LYS A 93 5.99 -13.50 10.31
C LYS A 93 5.67 -13.92 8.88
N TYR A 94 5.25 -12.97 8.06
CA TYR A 94 5.00 -13.19 6.64
C TYR A 94 6.33 -13.15 5.86
N GLU A 95 6.72 -14.28 5.29
CA GLU A 95 7.84 -14.37 4.35
C GLU A 95 7.31 -14.20 2.92
N VAL A 96 7.82 -13.18 2.23
CA VAL A 96 7.38 -12.87 0.86
C VAL A 96 8.04 -13.84 -0.11
N ASP A 97 7.23 -14.55 -0.91
CA ASP A 97 7.73 -15.37 -2.00
C ASP A 97 8.34 -14.47 -3.11
N PRO A 98 9.63 -14.63 -3.45
CA PRO A 98 10.28 -13.81 -4.47
C PRO A 98 9.65 -13.95 -5.87
N ILE A 99 8.99 -15.07 -6.18
CA ILE A 99 8.30 -15.27 -7.45
C ILE A 99 7.06 -14.40 -7.51
N LEU A 100 6.29 -14.34 -6.42
CA LEU A 100 5.10 -13.48 -6.32
C LEU A 100 5.48 -12.00 -6.36
N ALA A 101 6.55 -11.61 -5.67
CA ALA A 101 7.07 -10.25 -5.71
C ALA A 101 7.42 -9.82 -7.15
N ARG A 102 8.17 -10.66 -7.89
CA ARG A 102 8.54 -10.40 -9.29
C ARG A 102 7.35 -10.41 -10.24
N ALA A 103 6.34 -11.25 -9.98
CA ALA A 103 5.13 -11.27 -10.79
C ALA A 103 4.32 -9.97 -10.60
N LEU A 104 4.17 -9.50 -9.36
CA LEU A 104 3.49 -8.25 -9.05
C LEU A 104 4.21 -7.04 -9.64
N GLU A 105 5.55 -6.99 -9.54
CA GLU A 105 6.35 -5.93 -10.15
C GLU A 105 6.07 -5.83 -11.65
N LYS A 106 6.00 -6.97 -12.36
CA LYS A 106 5.65 -6.99 -13.79
C LYS A 106 4.22 -6.52 -14.05
N ILE A 107 3.26 -6.89 -13.20
CA ILE A 107 1.87 -6.45 -13.35
C ILE A 107 1.75 -4.93 -13.18
N LEU A 108 2.54 -4.32 -12.30
CA LEU A 108 2.51 -2.88 -12.05
C LEU A 108 3.21 -2.05 -13.15
N ILE A 109 4.09 -2.68 -13.93
CA ILE A 109 4.80 -2.03 -15.04
C ILE A 109 4.01 -2.12 -16.36
N LEU A 110 3.21 -3.17 -16.54
CA LEU A 110 2.38 -3.42 -17.73
C LEU A 110 1.12 -2.55 -17.74
#